data_AF-A0A3B0S9J3-F1
#
_entry.id   AF-A0A3B0S9J3-F1
#
_cell.length_a   1.000
_cell.length_b   1.000
_cell.length_c   1.000
_cell.angle_alpha   90.00
_cell.angle_beta   90.00
_cell.angle_gamma   90.00
#
_symmetry.space_group_name_H-M   'P 1'
#
loop_
_entity.id
_entity.type
_entity.pdbx_description
1 polymer ?
#
loop_
_entity_poly.entity_id
_entity_poly.type
_entity_poly.pdbx_seq_one_letter_code
_entity_poly.pdbx_strand_id
1 'polypeptide(L)' 'MPQKTMLLTGASRGIGHATVQRFNAEGWRVITCSRAPFPKECPWGGGQENHVVLDLSE' A
#
# COMPACT_ATOMS: atom_id res chain seq x y z
N MET A 1 1.39 5.27 -21.85
CA MET A 1 1.20 6.34 -20.84
C MET A 1 2.03 5.98 -19.61
N PRO A 2 2.58 6.94 -18.85
CA PRO A 2 3.34 6.63 -17.64
C PRO A 2 2.45 5.95 -16.59
N GLN A 3 3.02 5.05 -15.81
CA GLN A 3 2.31 4.39 -14.71
C GLN A 3 1.96 5.41 -13.62
N LYS A 4 0.68 5.46 -13.22
CA LYS A 4 0.23 6.32 -12.13
C LYS A 4 0.74 5.78 -10.80
N THR A 5 1.13 6.67 -9.89
CA THR A 5 1.61 6.31 -8.55
C THR A 5 0.75 6.99 -7.49
N MET A 6 0.38 6.26 -6.44
CA MET A 6 -0.39 6.75 -5.30
C MET A 6 0.34 6.40 -4.00
N LEU A 7 0.49 7.38 -3.11
CA LEU A 7 0.85 7.15 -1.71
C LEU A 7 -0.43 7.01 -0.90
N LEU A 8 -0.56 5.91 -0.15
CA LEU A 8 -1.74 5.63 0.66
C LEU A 8 -1.35 5.32 2.12
N THR A 9 -1.82 6.16 3.02
CA THR A 9 -1.76 5.93 4.46
C THR A 9 -2.98 5.13 4.92
N GLY A 10 -2.84 4.34 5.98
CA GLY A 10 -3.98 3.59 6.54
C GLY A 10 -4.44 2.39 5.71
N ALA A 11 -3.55 1.78 4.93
CA ALA A 11 -3.86 0.66 4.03
C ALA A 11 -3.96 -0.73 4.70
N SER A 12 -3.74 -0.84 6.02
CA SER A 12 -3.58 -2.12 6.69
C SER A 12 -4.87 -2.96 6.75
N ARG A 13 -6.06 -2.34 6.68
CA ARG A 13 -7.36 -3.01 6.79
C ARG A 13 -8.49 -2.16 6.22
N GLY A 14 -9.69 -2.75 6.13
CA GLY A 14 -10.93 -2.04 5.78
C GLY A 14 -10.84 -1.30 4.44
N ILE A 15 -11.36 -0.08 4.41
CA ILE A 15 -11.42 0.76 3.19
C ILE A 15 -10.03 0.99 2.59
N GLY A 16 -9.02 1.27 3.42
CA GLY A 16 -7.66 1.49 2.93
C GLY A 16 -7.09 0.27 2.20
N HIS A 17 -7.33 -0.94 2.72
CA HIS A 17 -6.91 -2.17 2.06
C HIS A 17 -7.66 -2.38 0.73
N ALA A 18 -8.98 -2.14 0.70
CA ALA A 18 -9.77 -2.22 -0.51
C ALA A 18 -9.30 -1.21 -1.59
N THR A 19 -8.85 -0.02 -1.17
CA THR A 19 -8.26 0.98 -2.06
C THR A 19 -6.97 0.47 -2.71
N VAL A 20 -6.06 -0.16 -1.94
CA VAL A 20 -4.86 -0.80 -2.51
C VAL A 20 -5.25 -1.81 -3.59
N GLN A 21 -6.17 -2.72 -3.27
CA GLN A 21 -6.62 -3.76 -4.21
C GLN A 21 -7.20 -3.16 -5.49
N ARG A 22 -8.07 -2.16 -5.35
CA ARG A 22 -8.76 -1.50 -6.46
C ARG A 22 -7.80 -0.82 -7.44
N PHE A 23 -6.84 -0.04 -6.92
CA PHE A 23 -5.92 0.74 -7.74
C PHE A 23 -4.74 -0.09 -8.26
N ASN A 24 -4.28 -1.07 -7.49
CA ASN A 24 -3.30 -2.05 -7.98
C ASN A 24 -3.87 -2.86 -9.16
N ALA A 25 -5.15 -3.25 -9.10
CA ALA A 25 -5.82 -3.92 -10.22
C ALA A 25 -5.96 -3.05 -11.49
N GLU A 26 -5.92 -1.72 -11.36
CA GLU A 26 -5.85 -0.79 -12.50
C GLU A 26 -4.42 -0.55 -13.00
N GLY A 27 -3.42 -1.24 -12.44
CA GLY A 27 -2.02 -1.08 -12.81
C GLY A 27 -1.35 0.15 -12.18
N TRP A 28 -1.95 0.79 -11.18
CA TRP A 28 -1.28 1.86 -10.44
C TRP A 28 -0.20 1.27 -9.53
N ARG A 29 0.90 1.99 -9.36
CA ARG A 29 1.87 1.71 -8.30
C ARG A 29 1.32 2.30 -7.00
N VAL A 30 0.89 1.45 -6.08
CA VAL A 30 0.39 1.89 -4.77
C VAL A 30 1.48 1.72 -3.72
N ILE A 31 2.00 2.83 -3.21
CA ILE A 31 2.95 2.86 -2.10
C ILE A 31 2.15 3.02 -0.81
N THR A 32 2.37 2.13 0.15
CA THR A 32 1.70 2.18 1.45
C THR A 32 2.67 2.58 2.54
N CYS A 33 2.19 3.34 3.52
CA CYS A 33 2.98 3.74 4.67
C CYS A 33 2.24 3.45 5.98
N SER A 34 2.97 2.88 6.94
CA SER A 34 2.44 2.56 8.26
C SER A 34 3.55 2.45 9.30
N ARG A 35 3.16 2.49 10.57
CA ARG A 35 4.07 2.30 11.71
C ARG A 35 4.47 0.83 11.91
N ALA A 36 3.72 -0.10 11.32
CA ALA A 36 3.97 -1.53 11.44
C ALA A 36 4.69 -2.05 10.18
N PRO A 37 5.50 -3.13 10.30
CA PRO A 37 6.06 -3.80 9.14
C PRO A 37 4.96 -4.44 8.27
N PHE A 38 5.28 -4.70 7.00
CA PHE A 38 4.38 -5.40 6.09
C PHE A 38 4.06 -6.80 6.64
N PRO A 39 2.79 -7.21 6.75
CA PRO A 39 2.42 -8.52 7.31
C PRO A 39 2.89 -9.66 6.40
N LYS A 40 3.54 -10.69 6.97
CA LYS A 40 3.95 -11.90 6.23
C LYS A 40 2.79 -12.64 5.57
N GLU A 41 1.62 -12.54 6.19
CA GLU A 41 0.39 -13.23 5.81
C GLU A 41 -0.46 -12.39 4.84
N CYS A 42 0.01 -11.21 4.44
CA CYS A 42 -0.75 -10.32 3.57
C CYS A 42 -1.00 -11.00 2.21
N PRO A 43 -2.26 -11.15 1.78
CA PRO A 43 -2.58 -11.86 0.54
C PRO A 43 -2.22 -11.08 -0.72
N TRP A 44 -1.74 -9.83 -0.59
CA TRP A 44 -1.39 -8.97 -1.70
C TRP A 44 0.06 -9.21 -2.17
N GLY A 45 0.20 -9.89 -3.32
CA GLY A 45 1.50 -10.11 -3.97
C GLY A 45 2.12 -8.80 -4.49
N GLY A 46 3.39 -8.56 -4.15
CA GLY A 46 4.14 -7.34 -4.52
C GLY A 46 3.98 -6.16 -3.56
N GLY A 47 3.20 -6.32 -2.49
CA GLY A 47 2.95 -5.24 -1.52
C GLY A 47 4.15 -4.86 -0.66
N GLN A 48 5.02 -5.83 -0.36
CA GLN A 48 6.19 -5.61 0.48
C GLN A 48 7.19 -4.62 -0.15
N GLU A 49 7.39 -4.69 -1.47
CA GLU A 49 8.30 -3.78 -2.20
C GLU A 49 7.79 -2.33 -2.23
N ASN A 50 6.48 -2.16 -2.06
CA ASN A 50 5.83 -0.85 -2.06
C ASN A 50 5.33 -0.47 -0.65
N HIS A 51 5.94 -1.02 0.40
CA HIS A 51 5.60 -0.68 1.78
C HIS A 51 6.76 0.04 2.47
N VAL A 52 6.48 1.20 3.04
CA VAL A 52 7.45 1.96 3.83
C VAL A 52 7.00 1.97 5.28
N VAL A 53 7.89 1.54 6.17
CA VAL A 53 7.68 1.61 7.61
C VAL A 53 8.16 2.97 8.09
N LEU A 54 7.23 3.82 8.53
CA LEU A 54 7.53 5.11 9.14
C LEU A 54 6.40 5.58 10.05
N ASP A 55 6.73 6.51 10.93
CA ASP A 55 5.75 7.39 11.56
C ASP A 55 5.69 8.70 10.78
N LEU A 56 4.49 9.23 10.57
CA LEU A 56 4.27 10.49 9.84
C LEU A 56 4.19 11.70 10.78
N SER A 57 4.21 11.49 12.09
CA SER A 57 4.31 12.56 13.07
C SER A 57 5.74 13.06 13.30
N GLU A 58 6.74 12.34 12.79
CA GLU A 58 8.17 12.68 12.81
C GLU A 58 8.59 13.39 11.52
#